data_AF-A0A915LMU4-F1
#
_entry.id   AF-A0A915LMU4-F1
#
_cell.length_a   1.000
_cell.length_b   1.000
_cell.length_c   1.000
_cell.angle_alpha   90.00
_cell.angle_beta   90.00
_cell.angle_gamma   90.00
#
_symmetry.space_group_name_H-M   'P 1'
#
loop_
_entity.id
_entity.type
_entity.pdbx_description
1 polymer ?
#
loop_
_entity_poly.entity_id
_entity_poly.type
_entity_poly.pdbx_seq_one_letter_code
_entity_poly.pdbx_strand_id
1 'polypeptide(L)'
;IIDLLGTPKNEEMRGCCDGALKHVLKSPHRSPSIHRFYSLITHPQNQESIPLLLEMLKFDPEKRITIDNALKHTFLEDGRMRFHSCMCSCCHSITFHGRRERVFCLELDPVHSNPFDAQWEKEMSLKSMFQFREILYDYITKRNPLYGIPLCINTNAASYGEFVSSTVAQPSELPPSPNAWQ
;
A
#
# COMPACT_ATOMS: atom_id res chain seq x y z
N ILE A 1 -2.11 -8.67 -21.25
CA ILE A 1 -1.55 -7.29 -21.41
C ILE A 1 -1.18 -6.97 -22.86
N ILE A 2 -0.44 -7.84 -23.58
CA ILE A 2 -0.12 -7.67 -25.02
C ILE A 2 -1.40 -7.58 -25.87
N ASP A 3 -2.46 -8.32 -25.56
CA ASP A 3 -3.74 -8.23 -26.29
C ASP A 3 -4.46 -6.87 -26.12
N LEU A 4 -4.05 -6.06 -25.15
CA LEU A 4 -4.62 -4.73 -24.89
C LEU A 4 -3.68 -3.62 -25.37
N LEU A 5 -2.39 -3.73 -25.05
CA LEU A 5 -1.38 -2.70 -25.37
C LEU A 5 -0.69 -2.91 -26.73
N GLY A 6 -0.89 -4.07 -27.37
CA GLY A 6 -0.17 -4.46 -28.58
C GLY A 6 1.19 -5.10 -28.28
N THR A 7 1.85 -5.55 -29.34
CA THR A 7 3.21 -6.11 -29.26
C THR A 7 4.21 -4.99 -28.96
N PRO A 8 5.04 -5.12 -27.90
CA PRO A 8 6.04 -4.12 -27.55
C PRO A 8 7.11 -3.97 -28.64
N LYS A 9 7.66 -2.77 -28.76
CA LYS A 9 8.83 -2.52 -29.60
C LYS A 9 10.09 -3.10 -28.96
N ASN A 10 11.12 -3.36 -29.77
CA ASN A 10 12.41 -3.87 -29.26
C ASN A 10 13.04 -2.95 -28.20
N GLU A 11 12.91 -1.62 -28.37
CA GLU A 11 13.40 -0.64 -27.38
C GLU A 11 12.71 -0.76 -26.01
N GLU A 12 11.48 -1.25 -25.97
CA GLU A 12 10.68 -1.41 -24.75
C GLU A 12 10.96 -2.76 -24.05
N MET A 13 11.72 -3.65 -24.69
CA MET A 13 12.09 -4.98 -24.19
C MET A 13 13.57 -5.09 -23.80
N ARG A 14 14.30 -3.96 -23.68
CA ARG A 14 15.75 -3.94 -23.42
C ARG A 14 16.17 -4.67 -22.14
N GLY A 15 15.33 -4.68 -21.11
CA GLY A 15 15.58 -5.37 -19.84
C GLY A 15 15.08 -6.81 -19.78
N CYS A 16 14.52 -7.35 -20.87
CA CYS A 16 13.97 -8.71 -20.87
C CYS A 16 15.07 -9.76 -21.02
N CYS A 17 14.86 -10.93 -20.40
CA CYS A 17 15.72 -12.09 -20.62
C CYS A 17 15.50 -12.69 -22.02
N ASP A 18 16.50 -13.40 -22.54
CA ASP A 18 16.49 -13.99 -23.89
C ASP A 18 15.27 -14.87 -24.17
N GLY A 19 14.83 -15.64 -23.18
CA GLY A 19 13.66 -16.52 -23.30
C GLY A 19 12.38 -15.73 -23.56
N ALA A 20 12.16 -14.67 -22.78
CA ALA A 20 11.00 -13.79 -22.95
C ALA A 20 11.06 -13.04 -24.28
N LEU A 21 12.23 -12.51 -24.66
CA LEU A 21 12.43 -11.81 -25.92
C LEU A 21 12.10 -12.71 -27.12
N LYS A 22 12.66 -13.93 -27.16
CA LYS A 22 12.38 -14.91 -28.22
C LYS A 22 10.91 -15.30 -28.28
N HIS A 23 10.25 -15.45 -27.13
CA HIS A 23 8.83 -15.78 -27.07
C HIS A 23 7.96 -14.67 -27.69
N VAL A 24 8.22 -13.40 -27.35
CA VAL A 24 7.49 -12.26 -27.91
C VAL A 24 7.75 -12.10 -29.41
N LEU A 25 9.00 -12.21 -29.84
CA LEU A 25 9.37 -12.05 -31.27
C LEU A 25 8.86 -13.19 -32.16
N LYS A 26 8.68 -14.40 -31.62
CA LYS A 26 8.06 -15.52 -32.34
C LYS A 26 6.54 -15.41 -32.43
N SER A 27 5.93 -14.65 -31.53
CA SER A 27 4.48 -14.47 -31.49
C SER A 27 4.02 -13.54 -32.62
N PRO A 28 2.81 -13.73 -33.17
CA PRO A 28 2.24 -12.81 -34.15
C PRO A 28 2.16 -11.38 -33.59
N HIS A 29 2.42 -10.40 -34.45
CA HIS A 29 2.24 -9.00 -34.11
C HIS A 29 0.77 -8.69 -33.78
N ARG A 30 0.53 -7.92 -32.72
CA ARG A 30 -0.78 -7.46 -32.29
C ARG A 30 -0.79 -5.93 -32.20
N SER A 31 -1.81 -5.31 -32.78
CA SER A 31 -2.03 -3.88 -32.62
C SER A 31 -2.62 -3.55 -31.24
N PRO A 32 -2.35 -2.37 -30.67
CA PRO A 32 -2.98 -1.92 -29.43
C PRO A 32 -4.50 -1.82 -29.59
N SER A 33 -5.25 -2.30 -28.59
CA SER A 33 -6.71 -2.28 -28.56
C SER A 33 -7.20 -1.47 -27.35
N ILE A 34 -6.89 -0.17 -27.35
CA ILE A 34 -7.17 0.71 -26.22
C ILE A 34 -8.66 0.81 -25.90
N HIS A 35 -9.53 0.73 -26.91
CA HIS A 35 -10.98 0.74 -26.70
C HIS A 35 -11.46 -0.41 -25.79
N ARG A 36 -10.75 -1.54 -25.72
CA ARG A 36 -11.12 -2.65 -24.83
C ARG A 36 -11.06 -2.25 -23.36
N PHE A 37 -10.23 -1.29 -22.96
CA PHE A 37 -10.22 -0.81 -21.58
C PHE A 37 -11.58 -0.25 -21.17
N TYR A 38 -12.26 0.49 -22.05
CA TYR A 38 -13.60 1.00 -21.78
C TYR A 38 -14.64 -0.11 -21.58
N SER A 39 -14.52 -1.22 -22.31
CA SER A 39 -15.41 -2.37 -22.14
C SER A 39 -15.13 -3.21 -20.89
N LEU A 40 -13.91 -3.12 -20.34
CA LEU A 40 -13.50 -3.83 -19.13
C LEU A 40 -13.90 -3.10 -17.85
N ILE A 41 -14.25 -1.82 -17.94
CA ILE A 41 -14.70 -1.03 -16.81
C ILE A 41 -16.16 -1.38 -16.48
N THR A 42 -16.37 -1.91 -15.27
CA THR A 42 -17.71 -2.28 -14.75
C THR A 42 -18.57 -1.05 -14.40
N HIS A 43 -17.93 0.09 -14.14
CA HIS A 43 -18.55 1.29 -13.60
C HIS A 43 -18.25 2.49 -14.51
N PRO A 44 -19.23 3.02 -15.27
CA PRO A 44 -19.02 4.11 -16.22
C PRO A 44 -18.33 5.34 -15.64
N GLN A 45 -18.58 5.65 -14.37
CA GLN A 45 -17.94 6.75 -13.64
C GLN A 45 -16.41 6.61 -13.50
N ASN A 46 -15.86 5.41 -13.71
CA ASN A 46 -14.43 5.15 -13.65
C ASN A 46 -13.74 5.28 -15.03
N GLN A 47 -14.45 5.65 -16.10
CA GLN A 47 -13.83 5.81 -17.43
C GLN A 47 -12.72 6.87 -17.43
N GLU A 48 -12.83 7.89 -16.57
CA GLU A 48 -11.81 8.92 -16.34
C GLU A 48 -10.48 8.37 -15.76
N SER A 49 -10.47 7.11 -15.29
CA SER A 49 -9.25 6.43 -14.83
C SER A 49 -8.39 5.88 -15.97
N ILE A 50 -8.95 5.71 -17.17
CA ILE A 50 -8.26 5.06 -18.29
C ILE A 50 -6.97 5.80 -18.69
N PRO A 51 -6.96 7.14 -18.82
CA PRO A 51 -5.73 7.87 -19.14
C PRO A 51 -4.61 7.55 -18.14
N LEU A 52 -4.87 7.65 -16.84
CA LEU A 52 -3.90 7.31 -15.79
C LEU A 52 -3.43 5.86 -15.89
N LEU A 53 -4.36 4.92 -16.10
CA LEU A 53 -4.05 3.50 -16.26
C LEU A 53 -3.13 3.24 -17.46
N LEU A 54 -3.33 3.94 -18.58
CA LEU A 54 -2.48 3.82 -19.77
C LEU A 54 -1.08 4.43 -19.57
N GLU A 55 -0.93 5.39 -18.66
CA GLU A 55 0.37 5.94 -18.27
C GLU A 55 1.10 5.00 -17.29
N MET A 56 0.38 4.25 -16.46
CA MET A 56 0.93 3.19 -15.60
C MET A 56 1.31 1.93 -16.39
N LEU A 57 0.50 1.55 -17.37
CA LEU A 57 0.66 0.33 -18.16
C LEU A 57 1.56 0.55 -19.39
N LYS A 58 2.86 0.73 -19.17
CA LYS A 58 3.89 0.71 -20.23
C LYS A 58 4.80 -0.52 -20.10
N PHE A 59 5.20 -1.07 -21.24
CA PHE A 59 6.15 -2.19 -21.28
C PHE A 59 7.52 -1.77 -20.78
N ASP A 60 8.04 -0.65 -21.28
CA ASP A 60 9.26 -0.03 -20.78
C ASP A 60 9.01 0.56 -19.38
N PRO A 61 9.65 0.04 -18.32
CA PRO A 61 9.47 0.55 -16.95
C PRO A 61 9.81 2.04 -16.82
N GLU A 62 10.81 2.51 -17.57
CA GLU A 62 11.27 3.89 -17.54
C GLU A 62 10.27 4.88 -18.16
N LYS A 63 9.32 4.36 -18.95
CA LYS A 63 8.24 5.16 -19.56
C LYS A 63 6.96 5.18 -18.73
N ARG A 64 6.90 4.41 -17.63
CA ARG A 64 5.72 4.42 -16.74
C ARG A 64 5.67 5.75 -15.98
N ILE A 65 4.46 6.23 -15.72
CA ILE A 65 4.26 7.42 -14.89
C ILE A 65 4.93 7.26 -13.52
N THR A 66 5.58 8.33 -13.06
CA THR A 66 6.13 8.40 -11.70
C THR A 66 5.02 8.62 -10.68
N ILE A 67 5.28 8.27 -9.42
CA ILE A 67 4.30 8.48 -8.33
C ILE A 67 3.89 9.96 -8.25
N ASP A 68 4.86 10.87 -8.32
CA ASP A 68 4.61 12.32 -8.24
C ASP A 68 3.68 12.84 -9.34
N ASN A 69 3.80 12.29 -10.55
CA ASN A 69 2.95 12.67 -11.67
C ASN A 69 1.58 11.98 -11.57
N ALA A 70 1.53 10.73 -11.13
CA ALA A 70 0.28 10.00 -10.93
C ALA A 70 -0.60 10.68 -9.87
N LEU A 71 -0.02 11.13 -8.75
CA LEU A 71 -0.74 11.82 -7.67
C LEU A 71 -1.32 13.18 -8.10
N LYS A 72 -0.77 13.78 -9.17
CA LYS A 72 -1.27 15.03 -9.79
C LYS A 72 -2.31 14.78 -10.89
N HIS A 73 -2.57 13.52 -11.25
CA HIS A 73 -3.52 13.19 -12.29
C HIS A 73 -4.95 13.50 -11.83
N THR A 74 -5.75 14.12 -12.70
CA THR A 74 -7.13 14.59 -12.43
C THR A 74 -8.01 13.53 -11.80
N PHE A 75 -7.91 12.29 -12.27
CA PHE A 75 -8.62 11.14 -11.70
C PHE A 75 -8.46 10.98 -10.17
N LEU A 76 -7.32 11.34 -9.59
CA LEU A 76 -7.08 11.18 -8.15
C LEU A 76 -7.43 12.43 -7.32
N GLU A 77 -7.69 13.58 -7.95
CA GLU A 77 -7.88 14.86 -7.29
C GLU A 77 -9.01 14.81 -6.24
N ASP A 78 -10.18 14.31 -6.64
CA ASP A 78 -11.35 14.17 -5.76
C ASP A 78 -11.09 13.22 -4.58
N GLY A 79 -10.46 12.07 -4.86
CA GLY A 79 -10.12 11.08 -3.84
C GLY A 79 -9.14 11.64 -2.82
N ARG A 80 -8.14 12.39 -3.31
CA ARG A 80 -7.10 13.02 -2.51
C ARG A 80 -7.69 14.14 -1.63
N MET A 81 -8.55 14.99 -2.19
CA MET A 81 -9.25 16.02 -1.42
C MET A 81 -10.18 15.43 -0.36
N ARG A 82 -10.91 14.35 -0.67
CA ARG A 82 -11.74 13.65 0.33
C ARG A 82 -10.91 13.08 1.46
N PHE A 83 -9.79 12.42 1.15
CA PHE A 83 -8.88 11.89 2.15
C PHE A 83 -8.41 12.99 3.12
N HIS A 84 -7.96 14.14 2.60
CA HIS A 84 -7.51 15.24 3.44
C HIS A 84 -8.63 15.95 4.21
N SER A 85 -9.85 15.94 3.66
CA SER A 85 -11.01 16.57 4.29
C SER A 85 -11.51 15.82 5.54
N CYS A 86 -11.37 14.50 5.62
CA CYS A 86 -11.95 13.75 6.73
C CYS A 86 -11.20 12.50 7.23
N MET A 87 -10.24 11.94 6.48
CA MET A 87 -9.61 10.65 6.84
C MET A 87 -8.15 10.79 7.28
N CYS A 88 -7.45 11.82 6.82
CA CYS A 88 -6.05 12.00 7.15
C CYS A 88 -5.82 12.44 8.61
N SER A 89 -4.64 12.13 9.12
CA SER A 89 -4.10 12.64 10.40
C SER A 89 -3.32 13.95 10.24
N CYS A 90 -2.94 14.34 9.02
CA CYS A 90 -2.13 15.55 8.76
C CYS A 90 -2.95 16.85 8.76
N CYS A 91 -4.26 16.80 8.52
CA CYS A 91 -5.15 17.95 8.54
C CYS A 91 -6.03 17.91 9.80
N HIS A 92 -6.32 19.07 10.38
CA HIS A 92 -7.10 19.16 11.62
C HIS A 92 -8.28 20.12 11.48
N SER A 93 -9.30 19.92 12.31
CA SER A 93 -10.42 20.87 12.39
C SER A 93 -10.18 21.85 13.53
N ILE A 94 -10.41 23.14 13.26
CA ILE A 94 -10.47 24.17 14.29
C ILE A 94 -11.91 24.71 14.36
N THR A 95 -12.31 25.21 15.52
CA THR A 95 -13.60 25.88 15.70
C THR A 95 -13.33 27.36 15.92
N PHE A 96 -13.81 28.21 15.02
CA PHE A 96 -13.67 29.66 15.10
C PHE A 96 -15.07 30.31 14.98
N HIS A 97 -15.45 31.12 15.96
CA HIS A 97 -16.79 31.73 16.07
C HIS A 97 -17.96 30.75 15.82
N GLY A 98 -17.88 29.54 16.37
CA GLY A 98 -18.93 28.53 16.24
C GLY A 98 -19.00 27.82 14.87
N ARG A 99 -18.10 28.15 13.93
CA ARG A 99 -17.93 27.43 12.67
C ARG A 99 -16.75 26.49 12.74
N ARG A 100 -16.95 25.26 12.28
CA ARG A 100 -15.88 24.27 12.15
C ARG A 100 -15.19 24.47 10.80
N GLU A 101 -13.91 24.78 10.82
CA GLU A 101 -13.08 24.97 9.64
C GLU A 101 -12.00 23.88 9.61
N ARG A 102 -11.68 23.37 8.41
CA ARG A 102 -10.63 22.38 8.20
C ARG A 102 -9.36 23.10 7.78
N VAL A 103 -8.30 22.95 8.58
CA VAL A 103 -6.95 23.44 8.24
C VAL A 103 -6.23 22.31 7.52
N PHE A 104 -5.85 22.55 6.27
CA PHE A 104 -5.13 21.60 5.44
C PHE A 104 -3.62 21.67 5.68
N CYS A 105 -2.94 20.53 5.60
CA CYS A 105 -1.48 20.46 5.61
C CYS A 105 -0.92 21.12 4.33
N LEU A 106 0.29 21.68 4.43
CA LEU A 106 1.01 22.23 3.27
C LEU A 106 1.53 21.12 2.35
N GLU A 107 2.01 20.02 2.93
CA GLU A 107 2.50 18.85 2.22
C GLU A 107 1.46 17.73 2.34
N LEU A 108 0.76 17.47 1.24
CA LEU A 108 -0.32 16.50 1.18
C LEU A 108 0.21 15.07 0.90
N ASP A 109 1.35 14.95 0.22
CA ASP A 109 2.02 13.67 -0.07
C ASP A 109 3.41 13.61 0.60
N PRO A 110 3.48 13.42 1.93
CA PRO A 110 4.76 13.41 2.63
C PRO A 110 5.60 12.19 2.25
N VAL A 111 6.90 12.40 2.10
CA VAL A 111 7.89 11.32 1.97
C VAL A 111 8.50 10.95 3.31
N HIS A 112 8.84 9.68 3.49
CA HIS A 112 9.52 9.24 4.71
C HIS A 112 10.96 9.79 4.72
N SER A 113 11.35 10.48 5.81
CA SER A 113 12.66 11.13 5.93
C SER A 113 13.84 10.14 5.87
N ASN A 114 13.61 8.93 6.36
CA ASN A 114 14.60 7.85 6.37
C ASN A 114 14.09 6.70 5.48
N PRO A 115 14.43 6.64 4.18
CA PRO A 115 14.00 5.54 3.33
C PRO A 115 14.46 4.20 3.93
N PHE A 116 13.74 3.13 3.60
CA PHE A 116 14.11 1.80 4.07
C PHE A 116 15.53 1.46 3.59
N ASP A 117 16.36 1.01 4.52
CA ASP A 117 17.74 0.62 4.21
C ASP A 117 17.76 -0.73 3.48
N ALA A 118 18.07 -0.70 2.18
CA ALA A 118 18.17 -1.91 1.37
C ALA A 118 19.28 -2.87 1.85
N GLN A 119 20.29 -2.38 2.60
CA GLN A 119 21.29 -3.27 3.18
C GLN A 119 20.72 -4.13 4.31
N TRP A 120 19.65 -3.69 4.98
CA TRP A 120 19.03 -4.45 6.06
C TRP A 120 18.67 -5.88 5.62
N GLU A 121 18.05 -6.02 4.44
CA GLU A 121 17.64 -7.34 3.94
C GLU A 121 18.86 -8.23 3.64
N LYS A 122 19.91 -7.65 3.05
CA LYS A 122 21.15 -8.34 2.77
C LYS A 122 21.85 -8.78 4.05
N GLU A 123 21.93 -7.91 5.05
CA GLU A 123 22.51 -8.20 6.35
C GLU A 123 21.75 -9.30 7.08
N MET A 124 20.42 -9.29 7.04
CA MET A 124 19.58 -10.33 7.62
C MET A 124 19.77 -11.68 6.91
N SER A 125 19.93 -11.69 5.59
CA SER A 125 20.14 -12.92 4.81
C SER A 125 21.45 -13.65 5.18
N LEU A 126 22.43 -12.92 5.71
CA LEU A 126 23.73 -13.46 6.15
C LEU A 126 23.71 -13.99 7.59
N LYS A 127 22.62 -13.80 8.34
CA LYS A 127 22.48 -14.30 9.71
C LYS A 127 22.04 -15.76 9.72
N SER A 128 22.52 -16.50 10.71
CA SER A 128 21.93 -17.81 11.03
C SER A 128 20.50 -17.66 11.56
N MET A 129 19.70 -18.74 11.49
CA MET A 129 18.34 -18.76 12.06
C MET A 129 18.31 -18.38 13.54
N PHE A 130 19.33 -18.75 14.31
CA PHE A 130 19.44 -18.38 15.72
C PHE A 130 19.62 -16.88 15.89
N GLN A 131 20.58 -16.28 15.19
CA GLN A 131 20.83 -14.83 15.24
C GLN A 131 19.64 -14.03 14.74
N PHE A 132 18.98 -14.48 13.66
CA PHE A 132 17.80 -13.82 13.14
C PHE A 132 16.64 -13.83 14.14
N ARG A 133 16.42 -14.96 14.82
CA ARG A 133 15.42 -15.08 15.90
C ARG A 133 15.70 -14.11 17.04
N GLU A 134 16.95 -13.99 17.48
CA GLU A 134 17.35 -13.05 18.53
C GLU A 134 17.08 -11.60 18.11
N ILE A 135 17.44 -11.22 16.88
CA ILE A 135 17.19 -9.87 16.34
C ILE A 135 15.68 -9.55 16.33
N LEU A 136 14.85 -10.48 15.86
CA LEU A 136 13.40 -10.28 15.85
C LEU A 136 12.83 -10.19 17.26
N TYR A 137 13.28 -11.05 18.18
CA TYR A 137 12.85 -11.04 19.57
C TYR A 137 13.20 -9.70 20.24
N ASP A 138 14.43 -9.23 20.05
CA ASP A 138 14.89 -7.95 20.55
C ASP A 138 14.07 -6.79 19.97
N TYR A 139 13.81 -6.79 18.68
CA TYR A 139 12.98 -5.76 18.04
C TYR A 139 11.57 -5.73 18.62
N ILE A 140 10.92 -6.89 18.77
CA ILE A 140 9.55 -6.98 19.29
C ILE A 140 9.49 -6.55 20.76
N THR A 141 10.49 -6.91 21.57
CA THR A 141 10.53 -6.63 23.00
C THR A 141 10.92 -5.18 23.29
N LYS A 142 11.82 -4.60 22.50
CA LYS A 142 12.35 -3.24 22.70
C LYS A 142 11.60 -2.16 21.93
N ARG A 143 10.75 -2.52 20.95
CA ARG A 143 9.97 -1.50 20.21
C ARG A 143 9.09 -0.72 21.18
N ASN A 144 9.10 0.60 21.03
CA ASN A 144 8.16 1.43 21.75
C ASN A 144 6.74 1.12 21.24
N PRO A 145 5.74 0.89 22.13
CA PRO A 145 4.38 0.65 21.69
C PRO A 145 3.89 1.82 20.84
N LEU A 146 3.37 1.55 19.63
CA LEU A 146 2.96 2.57 18.66
C LEU A 146 1.95 3.60 19.21
N TYR A 147 1.28 3.29 20.33
CA TYR A 147 0.29 4.15 20.98
C TYR A 147 0.52 4.30 22.49
N GLY A 148 1.68 3.89 23.01
CA GLY A 148 2.07 4.00 24.43
C GLY A 148 1.25 3.17 25.43
N ILE A 149 0.04 2.76 25.05
CA ILE A 149 -0.91 2.01 25.88
C ILE A 149 -1.19 0.69 25.16
N PRO A 150 -0.94 -0.47 25.80
CA PRO A 150 -1.41 -1.75 25.29
C PRO A 150 -2.92 -1.66 25.06
N LEU A 151 -3.40 -2.08 23.89
CA LEU A 151 -4.84 -2.21 23.66
C LEU A 151 -5.37 -3.29 24.59
N CYS A 152 -5.91 -2.87 25.74
CA CYS A 152 -6.57 -3.75 26.68
C CYS A 152 -8.01 -3.97 26.22
N ILE A 153 -8.50 -5.20 26.38
CA ILE A 153 -9.91 -5.50 26.14
C ILE A 153 -10.73 -4.74 27.19
N ASN A 154 -11.69 -3.94 26.75
CA ASN A 154 -12.59 -3.22 27.65
C ASN A 154 -13.55 -4.20 28.32
N THR A 155 -13.21 -4.66 29.52
CA THR A 155 -14.04 -5.59 30.32
C THR A 155 -15.38 -5.00 30.75
N ASN A 156 -15.54 -3.68 30.66
CA ASN A 156 -16.77 -2.98 31.02
C ASN A 156 -17.68 -2.74 29.81
N ALA A 157 -17.28 -3.15 28.60
CA ALA A 157 -18.12 -3.04 27.42
C ALA A 157 -19.34 -3.97 27.52
N ALA A 158 -20.51 -3.50 27.10
CA ALA A 158 -21.74 -4.29 27.10
C ALA A 158 -21.60 -5.61 26.29
N SER A 159 -20.76 -5.60 25.26
CA SER A 159 -20.48 -6.77 24.41
C SER A 159 -19.35 -7.67 24.94
N TYR A 160 -18.76 -7.37 26.12
CA TYR A 160 -17.65 -8.16 26.66
C TYR A 160 -18.05 -9.62 26.91
N GLY A 161 -19.26 -9.87 27.42
CA GLY A 161 -19.77 -11.21 27.65
C GLY A 161 -19.87 -12.06 26.37
N GLU A 162 -20.39 -11.47 25.29
CA GLU A 162 -20.47 -12.11 23.97
C GLU A 162 -19.06 -12.37 23.39
N PHE A 163 -18.16 -11.38 23.51
CA PHE A 163 -16.79 -11.48 23.06
C PHE A 163 -16.02 -12.64 23.73
N VAL A 164 -16.13 -12.80 25.05
CA VAL A 164 -15.46 -13.88 25.79
C VAL A 164 -16.05 -15.26 25.45
N SER A 165 -17.35 -15.32 25.16
CA SER A 165 -18.02 -16.55 24.72
C SER A 165 -17.77 -16.91 23.25
N SER A 166 -17.16 -16.00 22.47
CA SER A 166 -16.90 -16.20 21.05
C SER A 166 -15.85 -17.28 20.83
N THR A 167 -16.15 -18.19 19.92
CA THR A 167 -15.27 -19.30 19.54
C THR A 167 -13.92 -18.85 18.97
N VAL A 168 -13.77 -17.57 18.63
CA VAL A 168 -12.55 -16.94 18.11
C VAL A 168 -11.49 -16.69 19.20
N ALA A 169 -11.89 -16.61 20.47
CA ALA A 169 -10.97 -16.41 21.60
C ALA A 169 -10.92 -17.68 22.47
N GLN A 170 -10.31 -18.75 21.97
CA GLN A 170 -10.14 -19.97 22.77
C GLN A 170 -9.10 -19.74 23.89
N PRO A 171 -9.38 -20.15 25.14
CA PRO A 171 -8.49 -19.97 26.29
C PRO A 171 -7.08 -20.57 26.13
N SER A 172 -6.90 -21.49 25.17
CA SER A 172 -5.62 -22.14 24.87
C SER A 172 -4.61 -21.26 24.13
N GLU A 173 -5.01 -20.11 23.61
CA GLU A 173 -4.13 -19.17 22.89
C GLU A 173 -3.83 -17.89 23.70
N LEU A 174 -4.23 -17.83 24.97
CA LEU A 174 -3.79 -16.75 25.84
C LEU A 174 -2.28 -16.90 26.07
N PRO A 175 -1.44 -15.93 25.66
CA PRO A 175 -0.07 -15.88 26.14
C PRO A 175 -0.11 -15.87 27.68
N PRO A 176 0.85 -16.52 28.36
CA PRO A 176 0.83 -16.62 29.81
C PRO A 176 0.61 -15.23 30.40
N SER A 177 -0.44 -15.14 31.21
CA SER A 177 -0.86 -13.92 31.92
C SER A 177 0.37 -13.21 32.52
N PRO A 178 0.42 -11.86 32.51
CA PRO A 178 1.53 -11.06 33.05
C PRO A 178 1.89 -11.35 34.52
N ASN A 179 1.08 -12.13 35.24
CA ASN A 179 1.38 -12.59 36.60
C ASN A 179 2.61 -13.53 36.69
N ALA A 180 3.18 -13.97 35.56
CA ALA A 180 4.41 -14.78 35.51
C ALA A 180 5.72 -13.95 35.41
N TRP A 181 5.65 -12.61 35.47
CA TRP A 181 6.82 -11.73 35.40
C TRP A 181 7.23 -11.11 36.77
N GLN A 182 6.94 -11.82 37.86
CA GLN A 182 7.54 -11.54 39.18
C GLN A 182 8.61 -12.56 39.50
#